data_AF-A0A972MHW7-F1
#
_entry.id   AF-A0A972MHW7-F1
#
_cell.length_a   1.000
_cell.length_b   1.000
_cell.length_c   1.000
_cell.angle_alpha   90.00
_cell.angle_beta   90.00
_cell.angle_gamma   90.00
#
_symmetry.space_group_name_H-M   'P 1'
#
loop_
_entity.id
_entity.type
_entity.pdbx_description
1 polymer ?
#
loop_
_entity_poly.entity_id
_entity_poly.type
_entity_poly.pdbx_seq_one_letter_code
_entity_poly.pdbx_strand_id
1 'polypeptide(L)'
;MGRIRTENIKTLLEEIFIALELDNFDDFDKKMKKFLSISLDSLSQEEAKFIYNKLTELEKKMILKQSLIAKKIQNNTDIRKYLK
;
A
#
# COMPACT_ATOMS: atom_id res chain seq x y z
N MET A 1 -23.79 -8.84 11.62
CA MET A 1 -22.32 -8.81 11.75
C MET A 1 -21.56 -8.44 10.46
N GLY A 2 -22.17 -8.47 9.25
CA GLY A 2 -21.48 -8.15 7.99
C GLY A 2 -21.04 -6.69 7.81
N ARG A 3 -21.89 -5.69 8.14
CA ARG A 3 -21.59 -4.25 7.94
C ARG A 3 -20.31 -3.78 8.66
N ILE A 4 -20.12 -4.19 9.92
CA ILE A 4 -18.95 -3.81 10.74
C ILE A 4 -17.67 -4.36 10.11
N ARG A 5 -17.69 -5.57 9.54
CA ARG A 5 -16.51 -6.16 8.88
C ARG A 5 -16.11 -5.37 7.64
N THR A 6 -17.07 -4.97 6.82
CA THR A 6 -16.80 -4.20 5.59
C THR A 6 -16.26 -2.81 5.91
N GLU A 7 -16.81 -2.14 6.93
CA GLU A 7 -16.28 -0.85 7.41
C GLU A 7 -14.85 -1.02 7.92
N ASN A 8 -14.57 -2.05 8.72
CA ASN A 8 -13.21 -2.32 9.21
C ASN A 8 -12.20 -2.57 8.07
N ILE A 9 -12.61 -3.28 7.01
CA ILE A 9 -11.74 -3.51 5.84
C ILE A 9 -11.48 -2.19 5.10
N LYS A 10 -12.51 -1.35 4.94
CA LYS A 10 -12.37 -0.03 4.30
C LYS A 10 -11.40 0.86 5.07
N THR A 11 -11.59 0.98 6.39
CA THR A 11 -10.69 1.75 7.25
C THR A 11 -9.26 1.22 7.18
N LEU A 12 -9.08 -0.11 7.22
CA LEU A 12 -7.74 -0.70 7.13
C LEU A 12 -7.05 -0.37 5.79
N LEU A 13 -7.79 -0.39 4.68
CA LEU A 13 -7.25 0.01 3.37
C LEU A 13 -6.86 1.49 3.34
N GLU A 14 -7.67 2.38 3.91
CA GLU A 14 -7.34 3.81 4.01
C GLU A 14 -6.08 4.04 4.85
N GLU A 15 -5.96 3.36 5.99
CA GLU A 15 -4.77 3.45 6.82
C GLU A 15 -3.51 2.94 6.09
N ILE A 16 -3.62 1.87 5.30
CA ILE A 16 -2.54 1.38 4.44
C ILE A 16 -2.12 2.46 3.43
N PHE A 17 -3.08 3.13 2.79
CA PHE A 17 -2.79 4.23 1.88
C PHE A 17 -2.06 5.38 2.58
N ILE A 18 -2.51 5.78 3.76
CA ILE A 18 -1.88 6.85 4.55
C ILE A 18 -0.44 6.46 4.92
N ALA A 19 -0.22 5.24 5.39
CA ALA A 19 1.12 4.76 5.74
C ALA A 19 2.08 4.80 4.54
N LEU A 20 1.59 4.39 3.35
CA LEU A 20 2.36 4.49 2.12
C LEU A 20 2.69 5.93 1.77
N GLU A 21 1.73 6.86 1.84
CA GLU A 21 1.94 8.28 1.53
C GLU A 21 2.97 8.94 2.46
N LEU A 22 2.92 8.60 3.76
CA LEU A 22 3.83 9.10 4.77
C LEU A 22 5.22 8.45 4.76
N ASP A 23 5.48 7.53 3.82
CA ASP A 23 6.72 6.73 3.74
C ASP A 23 7.01 5.94 5.05
N ASN A 24 5.96 5.62 5.82
CA ASN A 24 6.05 4.81 7.02
C ASN A 24 5.92 3.32 6.65
N PHE A 25 7.00 2.75 6.10
CA PHE A 25 7.00 1.39 5.57
C PHE A 25 6.78 0.30 6.62
N ASP A 26 7.18 0.53 7.87
CA ASP A 26 6.95 -0.41 8.97
C ASP A 26 5.46 -0.52 9.29
N ASP A 27 4.78 0.63 9.37
CA ASP A 27 3.34 0.69 9.61
C ASP A 27 2.55 0.15 8.41
N PHE A 28 3.01 0.45 7.19
CA PHE A 28 2.48 -0.12 5.96
C PHE A 28 2.55 -1.66 5.98
N ASP A 29 3.73 -2.24 6.25
CA ASP A 29 3.91 -3.70 6.29
C ASP A 29 3.01 -4.35 7.35
N LYS A 30 2.96 -3.78 8.55
CA LYS A 30 2.11 -4.27 9.64
C LYS A 30 0.63 -4.28 9.24
N LYS A 31 0.13 -3.19 8.65
CA LYS A 31 -1.27 -3.08 8.25
C LYS A 31 -1.59 -3.95 7.04
N MET A 32 -0.67 -4.08 6.09
CA MET A 32 -0.83 -4.96 4.94
C MET A 32 -0.90 -6.42 5.35
N LYS A 33 -0.02 -6.89 6.25
CA LYS A 33 -0.09 -8.25 6.81
C LYS A 33 -1.42 -8.51 7.49
N LYS A 34 -1.93 -7.53 8.26
CA LYS A 34 -3.26 -7.61 8.86
C LYS A 34 -4.33 -7.74 7.79
N PHE A 35 -4.30 -6.94 6.72
CA PHE A 35 -5.26 -7.02 5.63
C PHE A 35 -5.23 -8.39 4.93
N LEU A 36 -4.04 -8.89 4.58
CA LEU A 36 -3.87 -10.18 3.91
C LEU A 36 -4.31 -11.38 4.76
N SER A 37 -4.36 -11.24 6.08
CA SER A 37 -4.88 -12.28 6.99
C SER A 37 -6.41 -12.36 7.02
N ILE A 38 -7.13 -11.39 6.46
CA ILE A 38 -8.59 -11.36 6.45
C ILE A 38 -9.09 -12.27 5.31
N SER A 39 -9.85 -13.33 5.64
CA SER A 39 -10.60 -14.10 4.62
C SER A 39 -11.56 -13.16 3.87
N LEU A 40 -11.69 -13.30 2.56
CA LEU A 40 -12.56 -12.47 1.72
C LEU A 40 -13.73 -13.26 1.12
N ASP A 41 -13.90 -14.52 1.53
CA ASP A 41 -14.79 -15.50 0.90
C ASP A 41 -16.28 -15.19 1.06
N SER A 42 -16.62 -14.28 1.98
CA SER A 42 -18.00 -13.89 2.28
C SER A 42 -18.33 -12.48 1.82
N LEU A 43 -17.52 -11.88 0.94
CA LEU A 43 -17.80 -10.57 0.38
C LEU A 43 -18.86 -10.66 -0.72
N SER A 44 -19.72 -9.64 -0.80
CA SER A 44 -20.53 -9.43 -2.00
C SER A 44 -19.67 -9.03 -3.20
N GLN A 45 -20.23 -9.18 -4.40
CA GLN A 45 -19.54 -8.80 -5.64
C GLN A 45 -19.15 -7.31 -5.67
N GLU A 46 -20.00 -6.43 -5.14
CA GLU A 46 -19.73 -4.99 -5.06
C GLU A 46 -18.57 -4.69 -4.11
N GLU A 47 -18.52 -5.34 -2.94
CA GLU A 47 -17.45 -5.17 -1.96
C GLU A 47 -16.11 -5.70 -2.51
N ALA A 48 -16.12 -6.86 -3.15
CA ALA A 48 -14.95 -7.43 -3.80
C ALA A 48 -14.41 -6.50 -4.90
N LYS A 49 -15.30 -5.94 -5.74
CA LYS A 49 -14.92 -4.97 -6.77
C LYS A 49 -14.34 -3.69 -6.18
N PHE A 50 -14.92 -3.18 -5.10
CA PHE A 50 -14.41 -2.00 -4.41
C PHE A 50 -13.00 -2.25 -3.84
N ILE A 51 -12.81 -3.36 -3.13
CA ILE A 51 -11.51 -3.73 -2.53
C ILE A 51 -10.45 -3.93 -3.63
N TYR A 52 -10.81 -4.63 -4.70
CA TYR A 52 -9.90 -4.87 -5.82
C TYR A 52 -9.44 -3.55 -6.48
N ASN A 53 -10.35 -2.60 -6.69
CA ASN A 53 -10.00 -1.28 -7.21
C ASN A 53 -9.04 -0.55 -6.28
N LYS A 54 -9.25 -0.62 -4.96
CA LYS A 54 -8.35 -0.01 -3.98
C LYS A 54 -6.97 -0.65 -3.97
N LEU A 55 -6.88 -1.97 -4.09
CA LEU A 55 -5.59 -2.66 -4.21
C LEU A 55 -4.86 -2.26 -5.50
N THR A 56 -5.58 -2.14 -6.61
CA THR A 56 -5.01 -1.69 -7.89
C THR A 56 -4.48 -0.25 -7.80
N GLU A 57 -5.21 0.65 -7.14
CA GLU A 57 -4.74 2.01 -6.85
C GLU A 57 -3.47 2.00 -5.99
N LEU A 58 -3.42 1.15 -4.97
CA LEU A 58 -2.29 1.03 -4.06
C LEU A 58 -1.03 0.55 -4.79
N GLU A 59 -1.16 -0.50 -5.61
CA GLU A 59 -0.07 -1.04 -6.43
C GLU A 59 0.54 0.04 -7.34
N LYS A 60 -0.31 0.80 -8.05
CA LYS A 60 0.14 1.92 -8.90
C LYS A 60 0.94 2.95 -8.11
N LYS A 61 0.49 3.30 -6.90
CA LYS A 61 1.20 4.24 -6.03
C LYS A 61 2.53 3.69 -5.54
N MET A 62 2.58 2.42 -5.18
CA MET A 62 3.83 1.75 -4.78
C MET A 62 4.87 1.79 -5.90
N ILE A 63 4.47 1.44 -7.12
CA ILE A 63 5.36 1.48 -8.31
C ILE A 63 5.87 2.91 -8.54
N LEU A 64 5.00 3.92 -8.45
CA LEU A 64 5.40 5.32 -8.60
C LEU A 64 6.41 5.73 -7.52
N LYS A 65 6.15 5.41 -6.25
CA LYS A 65 7.08 5.70 -5.14
C LYS A 65 8.42 5.00 -5.32
N GLN A 66 8.43 3.72 -5.68
CA GLN A 66 9.64 2.97 -5.97
C GLN A 66 10.46 3.65 -7.08
N SER A 67 9.81 4.08 -8.17
CA SER A 67 10.45 4.80 -9.27
C SER A 67 11.07 6.12 -8.81
N LEU A 68 10.35 6.89 -7.98
CA LEU A 68 10.85 8.16 -7.43
C LEU A 68 12.05 7.94 -6.51
N ILE A 69 12.01 6.93 -5.63
CA ILE A 69 13.13 6.56 -4.76
C ILE A 69 14.34 6.12 -5.59
N ALA A 70 14.13 5.26 -6.60
CA ALA A 70 15.20 4.82 -7.49
C ALA A 70 15.85 6.00 -8.23
N LYS A 71 15.06 6.96 -8.74
CA LYS A 71 15.59 8.19 -9.34
C LYS A 71 16.40 9.02 -8.34
N LYS A 72 15.93 9.18 -7.10
CA LYS A 72 16.70 9.89 -6.04
C LYS A 72 18.03 9.20 -5.74
N ILE A 73 18.06 7.87 -5.71
CA ILE A 73 19.30 7.09 -5.52
C ILE A 73 20.24 7.27 -6.72
N GLN A 74 19.73 7.19 -7.95
CA GLN A 74 20.52 7.39 -9.17
C GLN A 74 21.11 8.81 -9.25
N ASN A 75 20.31 9.82 -8.88
CA ASN A 75 20.73 11.23 -8.87
C ASN A 75 21.67 11.57 -7.71
N ASN A 76 21.83 10.70 -6.72
CA ASN A 76 22.92 10.74 -5.74
C ASN A 76 24.26 10.32 -6.37
N THR A 77 24.52 10.81 -7.59
CA THR A 77 25.79 10.76 -8.31
C THR A 77 26.95 11.40 -7.52
N ASP A 78 26.64 12.15 -6.46
CA ASP A 78 27.62 12.66 -5.51
C ASP A 78 28.38 11.58 -4.73
N ILE A 79 27.90 10.34 -4.68
CA ILE A 79 28.71 9.24 -4.13
C ILE A 79 29.65 8.69 -5.21
N ARG A 80 29.28 8.77 -6.49
CA ARG A 80 30.14 8.27 -7.60
C ARG A 80 31.47 9.00 -7.71
N LYS A 81 31.54 10.28 -7.31
CA LYS A 81 32.80 11.04 -7.27
C LYS A 81 33.82 10.51 -6.26
N TYR A 82 33.39 9.71 -5.28
CA TYR A 82 34.27 9.04 -4.30
C TYR A 82 34.62 7.58 -4.66
N LEU A 83 34.13 7.06 -5.80
CA LEU A 83 34.43 5.71 -6.29
C LEU A 83 35.51 5.70 -7.41
N LYS A 84 36.22 6.82 -7.60
CA LYS A 84 37.43 6.92 -8.45
C LYS A 84 38.67 6.71 -7.60
#